data_AF-A0A3U0H2D3-F1
#
_entry.id   AF-A0A3U0H2D3-F1
#
_cell.length_a   1.000
_cell.length_b   1.000
_cell.length_c   1.000
_cell.angle_alpha   90.00
_cell.angle_beta   90.00
_cell.angle_gamma   90.00
#
_symmetry.space_group_name_H-M   'P 1'
#
loop_
_entity.id
_entity.type
_entity.pdbx_description
1 polymer ?
#
loop_
_entity_poly.entity_id
_entity_poly.type
_entity_poly.pdbx_seq_one_letter_code
_entity_poly.pdbx_strand_id
1 'polypeptide(L)'
;MLITVELLMSDNLRRSLLTIGELDITLQPGLQTVIECYTERFATIPPGMWYRYYQGQHWLTRSLPGPAFFLFLSRWQNVPEVGCFLGCHGQFVLASYKSVREAHCNVWINQPVDR
;
A
#
# COMPACT_ATOMS: atom_id res chain seq x y z
N MET A 1 -11.53 -2.09 -2.12
CA MET A 1 -10.35 -1.78 -1.27
C MET A 1 -9.30 -1.17 -2.16
N LEU A 2 -8.66 -0.09 -1.72
CA LEU A 2 -7.64 0.60 -2.50
C LEU A 2 -6.26 0.42 -1.85
N ILE A 3 -5.29 -0.05 -2.62
CA ILE A 3 -3.89 -0.21 -2.19
C ILE A 3 -3.09 0.92 -2.80
N THR A 4 -2.27 1.62 -2.02
CA THR A 4 -1.43 2.69 -2.53
C THR A 4 0.02 2.49 -2.11
N VAL A 5 0.95 2.94 -2.96
CA VAL A 5 2.37 3.08 -2.62
C VAL A 5 2.64 4.52 -2.29
N GLU A 6 3.06 4.76 -1.06
CA GLU A 6 3.32 6.09 -0.53
C GLU A 6 4.82 6.30 -0.35
N LEU A 7 5.31 7.43 -0.84
CA LEU A 7 6.65 7.92 -0.57
C LEU A 7 6.63 8.74 0.72
N LEU A 8 7.45 8.32 1.69
CA LEU A 8 7.65 9.02 2.96
C LEU A 8 9.12 9.36 3.14
N MET A 9 9.40 10.49 3.78
CA MET A 9 10.75 10.81 4.23
C MET A 9 10.99 10.21 5.61
N SER A 10 12.21 9.76 5.86
CA SER A 10 12.61 9.10 7.11
C SER A 10 12.50 10.04 8.33
N ASP A 11 12.59 11.35 8.10
CA ASP A 11 12.44 12.40 9.12
C ASP A 11 10.98 12.79 9.39
N ASN A 12 10.04 12.39 8.54
CA ASN A 12 8.62 12.74 8.65
C ASN A 12 7.69 11.58 8.27
N LEU A 13 7.75 10.51 9.06
CA LEU A 13 6.91 9.33 8.90
C LEU A 13 5.41 9.58 9.15
N ARG A 14 5.03 10.78 9.63
CA ARG A 14 3.64 11.12 9.94
C ARG A 14 2.84 11.54 8.70
N ARG A 15 3.51 11.82 7.57
CA ARG A 15 2.84 12.27 6.35
C ARG A 15 3.43 11.56 5.14
N SER A 16 2.54 11.06 4.28
CA SER A 16 2.94 10.75 2.90
C SER A 16 3.26 12.06 2.20
N LEU A 17 4.40 12.08 1.49
CA LEU A 17 4.71 13.18 0.57
C LEU A 17 3.98 13.01 -0.75
N LEU A 18 3.89 11.77 -1.25
CA LEU A 18 3.34 11.48 -2.56
C LEU A 18 2.87 10.04 -2.68
N THR A 19 1.68 9.87 -3.26
CA THR A 19 1.21 8.58 -3.75
C THR A 19 1.78 8.34 -5.14
N ILE A 20 2.61 7.32 -5.29
CA ILE A 20 3.35 7.02 -6.53
C ILE A 20 2.78 5.82 -7.30
N GLY A 21 1.80 5.14 -6.73
CA GLY A 21 1.14 4.00 -7.35
C GLY A 21 -0.13 3.62 -6.61
N GLU A 22 -1.09 3.07 -7.34
CA GLU A 22 -2.37 2.64 -6.79
C GLU A 22 -2.86 1.37 -7.48
N LEU A 23 -3.61 0.58 -6.72
CA LEU A 23 -4.28 -0.63 -7.18
C LEU A 23 -5.63 -0.73 -6.48
N ASP A 24 -6.69 -0.57 -7.26
CA ASP A 24 -8.06 -0.82 -6.80
C ASP A 24 -8.42 -2.29 -7.04
N ILE A 25 -8.72 -3.00 -5.94
CA ILE A 25 -9.13 -4.41 -5.98
C ILE A 25 -10.60 -4.60 -5.58
N THR A 26 -11.41 -3.53 -5.60
CA THR A 26 -12.82 -3.58 -5.21
C THR A 26 -13.62 -4.57 -6.04
N LEU A 27 -13.25 -4.79 -7.30
CA LEU A 27 -13.90 -5.76 -8.20
C LEU A 27 -13.35 -7.20 -8.07
N GLN A 28 -12.46 -7.46 -7.11
CA GLN A 28 -11.73 -8.73 -6.99
C GLN A 28 -11.91 -9.31 -5.57
N PRO A 29 -13.11 -9.79 -5.21
CA PRO A 29 -13.45 -10.15 -3.83
C PRO A 29 -12.56 -11.25 -3.25
N GLY A 30 -12.16 -12.24 -4.05
CA GLY A 30 -11.26 -13.30 -3.61
C GLY A 30 -9.86 -12.78 -3.24
N LEU A 31 -9.31 -11.84 -4.01
CA LEU A 31 -8.03 -11.20 -3.70
C LEU A 31 -8.15 -10.27 -2.49
N GLN A 32 -9.28 -9.54 -2.39
CA GLN A 32 -9.57 -8.67 -1.28
C GLN A 32 -9.56 -9.43 0.06
N THR A 33 -10.24 -10.57 0.17
CA THR A 33 -10.25 -11.38 1.40
C THR A 33 -8.85 -11.79 1.83
N VAL A 34 -8.02 -12.23 0.88
CA VAL A 34 -6.66 -12.69 1.18
C VAL A 34 -5.76 -11.53 1.65
N ILE A 35 -5.91 -10.36 1.04
CA ILE A 35 -5.20 -9.14 1.46
C ILE A 35 -5.71 -8.65 2.81
N GLU A 36 -7.01 -8.75 3.10
CA GLU A 36 -7.58 -8.42 4.41
C GLU A 36 -6.95 -9.29 5.51
N CYS A 37 -6.89 -10.61 5.32
CA CYS A 37 -6.24 -11.51 6.28
C CYS A 37 -4.75 -11.18 6.49
N TYR A 38 -4.03 -10.82 5.42
CA TYR A 38 -2.63 -10.39 5.54
C TYR A 38 -2.53 -9.08 6.32
N THR A 39 -3.41 -8.13 6.02
CA THR A 39 -3.45 -6.79 6.64
C THR A 39 -3.77 -6.88 8.12
N GLU A 40 -4.71 -7.72 8.53
CA GLU A 40 -5.03 -7.94 9.95
C GLU A 40 -3.84 -8.44 10.76
N ARG A 41 -2.98 -9.24 10.14
CA ARG A 41 -1.84 -9.84 10.84
C ARG A 41 -0.60 -8.95 10.88
N PHE A 42 -0.37 -8.15 9.85
CA PHE A 42 0.91 -7.47 9.66
C PHE A 42 0.81 -5.95 9.56
N ALA A 43 -0.39 -5.40 9.36
CA ALA A 43 -0.52 -3.96 9.18
C ALA A 43 -0.49 -3.21 10.50
N THR A 44 0.11 -2.04 10.46
CA THR A 44 0.16 -1.10 11.58
C THR A 44 -0.66 0.12 11.25
N ILE A 45 -1.10 0.84 12.28
CA ILE A 45 -1.71 2.16 12.11
C ILE A 45 -0.57 3.15 11.93
N PRO A 46 -0.47 3.84 10.78
CA PRO A 46 0.57 4.85 10.62
C PRO A 46 0.35 6.00 11.63
N PRO A 47 1.40 6.48 12.33
CA PRO A 47 1.25 7.51 13.35
C PRO A 47 0.58 8.79 12.82
N GLY A 48 -0.59 9.13 13.35
CA GLY A 48 -1.35 10.32 12.96
C GLY A 48 -2.09 10.21 11.63
N MET A 49 -2.07 9.04 10.98
CA MET A 49 -2.73 8.78 9.70
C MET A 49 -3.56 7.50 9.81
N TRP A 50 -4.62 7.54 10.60
CA TRP A 50 -5.63 6.47 10.60
C TRP A 50 -6.76 6.77 9.60
N TYR A 51 -7.11 8.05 9.43
CA TYR A 51 -8.04 8.53 8.42
C TYR A 51 -7.34 9.37 7.37
N ARG A 52 -7.66 9.13 6.09
CA ARG A 52 -7.15 9.89 4.95
C ARG A 52 -8.29 10.31 4.04
N TYR A 53 -8.29 11.56 3.57
CA TYR A 53 -9.14 11.98 2.46
C TYR A 53 -8.35 11.83 1.15
N TYR A 54 -8.84 11.03 0.21
CA TYR A 54 -8.18 10.75 -1.06
C TYR A 54 -9.20 10.42 -2.14
N GLN A 55 -8.98 10.92 -3.36
CA GLN A 55 -9.90 10.77 -4.51
C GLN A 55 -11.38 11.09 -4.16
N GLY A 56 -11.60 12.15 -3.38
CA GLY A 56 -12.95 12.59 -3.04
C GLY A 56 -13.62 11.82 -1.87
N GLN A 57 -12.95 10.83 -1.28
CA GLN A 57 -13.52 9.94 -0.26
C GLN A 57 -12.64 9.84 1.00
N HIS A 58 -13.26 9.53 2.14
CA HIS A 58 -12.55 9.18 3.38
C HIS A 58 -12.21 7.69 3.44
N TRP A 59 -10.97 7.41 3.85
CA TRP A 59 -10.40 6.08 3.96
C TRP A 59 -9.84 5.83 5.34
N LEU A 60 -10.11 4.63 5.87
CA LEU A 60 -9.36 4.01 6.96
C LEU A 60 -8.06 3.46 6.39
N THR A 61 -6.93 3.85 6.98
CA THR A 61 -5.60 3.55 6.44
C THR A 61 -4.80 2.69 7.40
N ARG A 62 -4.21 1.62 6.85
CA ARG A 62 -3.28 0.73 7.54
C ARG A 62 -2.02 0.60 6.70
N SER A 63 -0.85 0.67 7.32
CA SER A 63 0.45 0.60 6.64
C SER A 63 1.03 -0.80 6.71
N LEU A 64 1.65 -1.22 5.62
CA LEU A 64 2.40 -2.46 5.50
C LEU A 64 3.83 -2.15 5.01
N PRO A 65 4.83 -2.94 5.45
CA PRO A 65 6.17 -2.86 4.88
C PRO A 65 6.12 -3.21 3.39
N GLY A 66 6.48 -2.25 2.53
CA GLY A 66 6.33 -2.39 1.09
C GLY A 66 6.99 -3.65 0.51
N PRO A 67 8.28 -3.94 0.79
CA PRO A 67 8.96 -5.11 0.22
C PRO A 67 8.29 -6.44 0.57
N ALA A 68 7.86 -6.62 1.83
CA ALA A 68 7.21 -7.84 2.28
C ALA A 68 5.83 -8.01 1.65
N PHE A 69 5.08 -6.91 1.52
CA PHE A 69 3.77 -6.94 0.88
C PHE A 69 3.87 -7.22 -0.62
N PHE A 70 4.84 -6.64 -1.33
CA PHE A 70 5.05 -6.90 -2.76
C PHE A 70 5.42 -8.37 -3.03
N LEU A 71 6.25 -8.98 -2.17
CA LEU A 71 6.56 -10.41 -2.26
C LEU A 71 5.33 -11.29 -1.99
N PHE A 72 4.45 -10.88 -1.08
CA PHE A 72 3.18 -11.56 -0.88
C PHE A 72 2.29 -11.45 -2.12
N LEU A 73 2.12 -10.22 -2.64
CA LEU A 73 1.23 -9.92 -3.76
C LEU A 73 1.69 -10.56 -5.07
N SER A 74 3.00 -10.82 -5.24
CA SER A 74 3.54 -11.49 -6.44
C SER A 74 2.99 -12.89 -6.69
N ARG A 75 2.39 -13.53 -5.68
CA ARG A 75 1.66 -14.81 -5.85
C ARG A 75 0.43 -14.68 -6.75
N TRP A 76 -0.07 -13.45 -6.95
CA TRP A 76 -1.21 -13.12 -7.81
C TRP A 76 -0.80 -12.32 -9.05
N GLN A 77 0.48 -12.33 -9.46
CA GLN A 77 0.96 -11.58 -10.64
C GLN A 77 0.26 -11.94 -11.96
N ASN A 78 -0.39 -13.11 -12.03
CA ASN A 78 -1.16 -13.52 -13.20
C ASN A 78 -2.48 -12.74 -13.35
N VAL A 79 -2.96 -12.07 -12.28
CA VAL A 79 -4.06 -11.10 -12.37
C VAL A 79 -3.51 -9.84 -13.04
N PRO A 80 -4.05 -9.38 -14.19
CA PRO A 80 -3.43 -8.33 -14.99
C PRO A 80 -3.14 -7.03 -14.23
N GLU A 81 -4.10 -6.57 -13.42
CA GLU A 81 -3.97 -5.34 -12.64
C GLU A 81 -2.86 -5.46 -11.58
N VAL A 82 -2.76 -6.65 -10.96
CA VAL A 82 -1.71 -6.96 -9.98
C VAL A 82 -0.34 -7.04 -10.65
N GLY A 83 -0.24 -7.75 -11.77
CA GLY A 83 1.00 -7.86 -12.54
C GLY A 83 1.52 -6.49 -13.00
N CYS A 84 0.62 -5.64 -13.51
CA CYS A 84 0.94 -4.26 -13.90
C CYS A 84 1.43 -3.44 -12.70
N PHE A 85 0.68 -3.46 -11.59
CA PHE A 85 1.04 -2.73 -10.37
C PHE A 85 2.43 -3.14 -9.83
N LEU A 86 2.70 -4.44 -9.78
CA LEU A 86 3.99 -4.98 -9.35
C LEU A 86 5.12 -4.56 -10.29
N GLY A 87 4.90 -4.64 -11.61
CA GLY A 87 5.90 -4.27 -12.63
C GLY A 87 6.25 -2.78 -12.60
N CYS A 88 5.25 -1.91 -12.46
CA CYS A 88 5.45 -0.47 -12.43
C CYS A 88 6.12 0.00 -11.13
N HIS A 89 5.74 -0.57 -9.99
CA HIS A 89 6.08 -0.01 -8.68
C HIS A 89 7.11 -0.81 -7.88
N GLY A 90 7.35 -2.07 -8.22
CA GLY A 90 8.22 -2.97 -7.45
C GLY A 90 9.66 -2.46 -7.34
N GLN A 91 10.20 -1.88 -8.40
CA GLN A 91 11.54 -1.31 -8.40
C GLN A 91 11.69 -0.16 -7.39
N PHE A 92 10.70 0.73 -7.28
CA PHE A 92 10.73 1.86 -6.35
C PHE A 92 10.65 1.37 -4.90
N VAL A 93 9.77 0.41 -4.63
CA VAL A 93 9.60 -0.19 -3.31
C VAL A 93 10.90 -0.86 -2.85
N LEU A 94 11.52 -1.66 -3.71
CA LEU A 94 12.77 -2.36 -3.39
C LEU A 94 13.95 -1.38 -3.25
N ALA A 95 14.06 -0.38 -4.12
CA ALA A 95 15.13 0.62 -4.08
C ALA A 95 15.07 1.48 -2.80
N SER A 96 13.87 1.90 -2.39
CA SER A 96 13.67 2.69 -1.17
C SER A 96 14.06 1.95 0.11
N TYR A 97 14.06 0.62 0.10
CA TYR A 97 14.47 -0.18 1.26
C TYR A 97 15.99 -0.39 1.30
N LYS A 98 16.64 -0.53 0.13
CA LYS A 98 18.04 -0.94 0.03
C LYS A 98 19.02 0.22 -0.20
N SER A 99 18.59 1.29 -0.85
CA SER A 99 19.49 2.25 -1.49
C SER A 99 19.28 3.69 -1.07
N VAL A 100 18.12 4.04 -0.52
CA VAL A 100 17.78 5.41 -0.08
C VAL A 100 17.50 5.38 1.41
N ARG A 101 18.30 6.08 2.21
CA ARG A 101 18.14 6.10 3.68
C ARG A 101 17.17 7.18 4.14
N GLU A 102 17.00 8.20 3.30
CA GLU A 102 16.26 9.43 3.57
C GLU A 102 14.78 9.31 3.17
N ALA A 103 14.42 8.31 2.37
CA ALA A 103 13.06 8.07 1.90
C ALA A 103 12.72 6.59 1.82
N HIS A 104 11.46 6.28 2.16
CA HIS A 104 10.91 4.93 2.18
C HIS A 104 9.60 4.88 1.42
N CYS A 105 9.39 3.81 0.66
CA CYS A 105 8.08 3.49 0.09
C CYS A 105 7.35 2.53 1.03
N ASN A 106 6.25 2.99 1.62
CA ASN A 106 5.32 2.12 2.33
C ASN A 106 4.12 1.81 1.47
N VAL A 107 3.45 0.70 1.79
CA VAL A 107 2.18 0.36 1.18
C VAL A 107 1.07 0.68 2.17
N TRP A 108 0.07 1.43 1.73
CA TRP A 108 -1.12 1.69 2.51
C TRP A 108 -2.30 0.91 1.96
N ILE A 109 -3.04 0.29 2.87
CA ILE A 109 -4.33 -0.35 2.61
C ILE A 109 -5.41 0.63 3.04
N ASN A 110 -6.15 1.12 2.07
CA ASN A 110 -7.22 2.09 2.22
C ASN A 110 -8.56 1.33 2.16
N GLN A 111 -9.29 1.34 3.27
CA GLN A 111 -10.64 0.78 3.38
C GLN A 111 -11.66 1.91 3.46
N PRO A 112 -12.80 1.81 2.76
CA PRO A 112 -13.87 2.81 2.88
C PRO A 112 -14.38 2.86 4.32
N VAL A 113 -14.69 4.07 4.82
CA VAL A 113 -15.25 4.27 6.17
C VAL A 113 -16.67 3.70 6.27
N ASP A 114 -17.43 3.73 5.18
CA ASP A 114 -18.86 3.38 5.13
C ASP A 114 -19.08 1.93 4.63
N ARG A 115 -18.65 0.92 5.38
CA ARG A 115 -19.03 -0.48 5.12
C ARG A 115 -20.23 -0.91 5.94
#